data_AF-D0SH94-F1
#
_entry.id   AF-D0SH94-F1
#
_cell.length_a   1.000
_cell.length_b   1.000
_cell.length_c   1.000
_cell.angle_alpha   90.00
_cell.angle_beta   90.00
_cell.angle_gamma   90.00
#
_symmetry.space_group_name_H-M   'P 1'
#
loop_
_entity.id
_entity.type
_entity.pdbx_description
1 polymer ?
#
loop_
_entity_poly.entity_id
_entity_poly.type
_entity_poly.pdbx_seq_one_letter_code
_entity_poly.pdbx_strand_id
1 'polypeptide(L)'
;MDESIKRLLDAEWKNLAAGSVFSIQDFSVPLSKKQLLSFLSPYLDQGEVSRVVPNIYYKVKFSKLFNPPRALPPGLFDVLDAITRLTGETFQHSGGYCANRLGLSTQVPLYHVLHTNGRSRRFKLAGVDVVLRHTRDQRLLQYAGQRVGLAISALYYFGPNIVNFKIIKAIKNELSPEDYAKLLSADLPK
;
A
#
# COMPACT_ATOMS: atom_id res chain seq x y z
N MET A 1 29.25 -12.26 6.59
CA MET A 1 28.96 -10.92 6.04
C MET A 1 30.22 -10.11 6.24
N ASP A 2 30.67 -9.36 5.24
CA ASP A 2 31.85 -8.50 5.38
C ASP A 2 31.63 -7.49 6.53
N GLU A 3 32.68 -7.23 7.30
CA GLU A 3 32.68 -6.31 8.43
C GLU A 3 32.38 -4.87 7.96
N SER A 4 32.81 -4.50 6.75
CA SER A 4 32.50 -3.21 6.13
C SER A 4 30.99 -3.05 5.89
N ILE A 5 30.36 -4.07 5.30
CA ILE A 5 28.92 -4.14 5.03
C ILE A 5 28.13 -4.08 6.34
N LYS A 6 28.57 -4.83 7.36
CA LYS A 6 27.90 -4.86 8.67
C LYS A 6 27.88 -3.47 9.31
N ARG A 7 29.00 -2.75 9.30
CA ARG A 7 29.10 -1.39 9.86
C ARG A 7 28.18 -0.39 9.16
N LEU A 8 28.11 -0.45 7.83
CA LEU A 8 27.20 0.41 7.06
C LEU A 8 25.74 0.08 7.35
N LEU A 9 25.40 -1.21 7.41
CA LEU A 9 24.05 -1.67 7.75
C LEU A 9 23.61 -1.23 9.15
N ASP A 10 24.52 -1.30 10.13
CA ASP A 10 24.28 -0.78 11.49
C ASP A 10 24.01 0.73 11.50
N ALA A 11 24.74 1.50 10.67
CA ALA A 11 24.53 2.94 10.56
C ALA A 11 23.16 3.28 9.93
N GLU A 12 22.80 2.61 8.84
CA GLU A 12 21.50 2.76 8.19
C GLU A 12 20.35 2.35 9.13
N TRP A 13 20.51 1.25 9.86
CA TRP A 13 19.55 0.79 10.86
C TRP A 13 19.29 1.82 11.97
N LYS A 14 20.35 2.47 12.47
CA LYS A 14 20.23 3.52 13.50
C LYS A 14 19.47 4.74 12.98
N ASN A 15 19.72 5.13 11.73
CA ASN A 15 19.07 6.27 11.08
C ASN A 15 17.64 5.98 10.63
N LEU A 16 17.26 4.71 10.53
CA LEU A 16 15.90 4.31 10.14
C LEU A 16 14.88 4.77 11.19
N ALA A 17 13.89 5.55 10.76
CA ALA A 17 12.88 6.12 11.65
C ALA A 17 11.95 5.05 12.24
N ALA A 18 11.55 5.21 13.50
CA ALA A 18 10.53 4.35 14.11
C ALA A 18 9.18 4.50 13.39
N GLY A 19 8.55 3.37 13.06
CA GLY A 19 7.32 3.27 12.29
C GLY A 19 7.53 3.11 10.78
N SER A 20 8.76 3.26 10.28
CA SER A 20 9.05 3.08 8.86
C SER A 20 8.90 1.63 8.42
N VAL A 21 8.33 1.45 7.23
CA VAL A 21 8.23 0.15 6.55
C VAL A 21 9.35 0.02 5.55
N PHE A 22 10.02 -1.13 5.55
CA PHE A 22 11.20 -1.36 4.75
C PHE A 22 11.30 -2.81 4.27
N SER A 23 12.13 -2.98 3.26
CA SER A 23 12.50 -4.22 2.61
C SER A 23 14.02 -4.23 2.41
N ILE A 24 14.52 -5.23 1.69
CA ILE A 24 15.94 -5.28 1.33
C ILE A 24 16.36 -4.16 0.36
N GLN A 25 15.42 -3.61 -0.42
CA GLN A 25 15.71 -2.56 -1.41
C GLN A 25 15.96 -1.19 -0.77
N ASP A 26 15.64 -1.03 0.51
CA ASP A 26 15.75 0.23 1.23
C ASP A 26 17.13 0.41 1.91
N PHE A 27 18.04 -0.57 1.75
CA PHE A 27 19.42 -0.50 2.24
C PHE A 27 20.39 -0.31 1.07
N SER A 28 21.40 0.54 1.21
CA SER A 28 22.36 0.81 0.12
C SER A 28 23.35 -0.34 -0.10
N VAL A 29 23.56 -1.15 0.93
CA VAL A 29 24.49 -2.28 0.89
C VAL A 29 23.89 -3.49 0.16
N PRO A 30 24.68 -4.21 -0.65
CA PRO A 30 24.21 -5.42 -1.31
C PRO A 30 23.98 -6.52 -0.28
N LEU A 31 22.70 -6.89 -0.08
CA LEU A 31 22.29 -7.92 0.85
C LEU A 31 21.50 -9.01 0.13
N SER A 32 21.67 -10.26 0.58
CA SER A 32 20.73 -11.34 0.32
C SER A 32 19.61 -11.34 1.38
N LYS A 33 18.46 -11.92 1.05
CA LYS A 33 17.34 -12.09 2.00
C LYS A 33 17.78 -12.79 3.30
N LYS A 34 18.70 -13.76 3.20
CA LYS A 34 19.25 -14.48 4.34
C LYS A 34 20.14 -13.59 5.22
N GLN A 35 20.97 -12.74 4.61
CA GLN A 35 21.81 -11.80 5.36
C GLN A 35 20.97 -10.76 6.10
N LEU A 36 19.97 -10.17 5.42
CA LEU A 36 19.05 -9.24 6.08
C LEU A 36 18.30 -9.91 7.23
N LEU A 37 17.75 -11.11 7.04
CA LEU A 37 17.06 -11.83 8.11
C LEU A 37 17.99 -12.14 9.28
N SER A 38 19.23 -12.58 9.01
CA SER A 38 20.22 -12.84 10.05
C SER A 38 20.57 -11.57 10.83
N PHE A 39 20.61 -10.41 10.17
CA PHE A 39 20.83 -9.12 10.81
C PHE A 39 19.63 -8.69 11.66
N LEU A 40 18.40 -8.90 11.16
CA LEU A 40 17.17 -8.50 11.84
C LEU A 40 16.76 -9.43 13.00
N SER A 41 17.29 -10.64 13.08
CA SER A 41 16.87 -11.65 14.07
C SER A 41 16.85 -11.12 15.51
N PRO A 42 17.91 -10.47 16.04
CA PRO A 42 17.89 -9.98 17.42
C PRO A 42 16.80 -8.94 17.66
N TYR A 43 16.54 -8.07 16.68
CA TYR A 43 15.52 -7.02 16.77
C TYR A 43 14.11 -7.56 16.62
N LEU A 44 13.93 -8.66 15.87
CA LEU A 44 12.67 -9.41 15.81
C LEU A 44 12.36 -10.06 17.16
N ASP A 45 13.38 -10.67 17.79
CA ASP A 45 13.24 -11.33 19.10
C ASP A 45 12.91 -10.34 20.22
N GLN A 46 13.45 -9.11 20.13
CA GLN A 46 13.18 -8.02 21.06
C GLN A 46 11.89 -7.24 20.77
N GLY A 47 11.24 -7.50 19.63
CA GLY A 47 10.03 -6.78 19.21
C GLY A 47 10.28 -5.34 18.73
N GLU A 48 11.54 -4.97 18.44
CA GLU A 48 11.90 -3.69 17.81
C GLU A 48 11.63 -3.68 16.31
N VAL A 49 11.58 -4.86 15.70
CA VAL A 49 11.17 -5.09 14.31
C VAL A 49 10.00 -6.06 14.32
N SER A 50 9.06 -5.85 13.40
CA SER A 50 8.03 -6.84 13.13
C SER A 50 7.86 -7.03 11.63
N ARG A 51 7.47 -8.24 11.24
CA ARG A 51 7.26 -8.62 9.84
C ARG A 51 5.77 -8.51 9.50
N VAL A 52 5.45 -7.70 8.49
CA VAL A 52 4.06 -7.51 8.04
C VAL A 52 3.66 -8.61 7.06
N VAL A 53 4.46 -8.79 6.02
CA VAL A 53 4.33 -9.83 5.00
C VAL A 53 5.73 -10.36 4.66
N PRO A 54 5.88 -11.47 3.93
CA PRO A 54 7.21 -11.99 3.60
C PRO A 54 8.12 -10.93 2.96
N ASN A 55 9.30 -10.71 3.56
CA ASN A 55 10.32 -9.74 3.14
C ASN A 55 9.95 -8.25 3.31
N ILE A 56 8.83 -7.94 3.96
CA ILE A 56 8.45 -6.57 4.32
C ILE A 56 8.36 -6.48 5.83
N TYR A 57 9.15 -5.58 6.39
CA TYR A 57 9.31 -5.37 7.81
C TYR A 57 8.96 -3.93 8.17
N TYR A 58 8.72 -3.66 9.44
CA TYR A 58 8.67 -2.30 9.93
C TYR A 58 9.40 -2.17 11.26
N LYS A 59 10.03 -1.01 11.48
CA LYS A 59 10.66 -0.68 12.75
C LYS A 59 9.55 -0.27 13.71
N VAL A 60 9.39 -0.99 14.80
CA VAL A 60 8.23 -0.82 15.69
C VAL A 60 8.30 0.53 16.38
N LYS A 61 7.19 1.28 16.29
CA LYS A 61 6.96 2.49 17.09
C LYS A 61 5.99 2.15 18.21
N PHE A 62 6.35 2.44 19.44
CA PHE A 62 5.47 2.25 20.59
C PHE A 62 4.71 3.54 20.92
N SER A 63 3.40 3.40 21.16
CA SER A 63 2.58 4.47 21.74
C SER A 63 2.62 4.40 23.26
N LYS A 64 3.01 5.51 23.88
CA LYS A 64 2.98 5.71 25.34
C LYS A 64 1.59 6.09 25.87
N LEU A 65 0.59 6.23 25.00
CA LEU A 65 -0.79 6.55 25.40
C LEU A 65 -1.51 5.38 26.08
N PHE A 66 -0.96 4.17 25.97
CA PHE A 66 -1.49 2.96 26.59
C PHE A 66 -0.59 2.53 27.76
N ASN A 67 -1.19 1.92 28.78
CA ASN A 67 -0.47 1.26 29.86
C ASN A 67 -0.88 -0.24 29.92
N PRO A 68 0.02 -1.18 29.55
CA PRO A 68 1.39 -0.96 29.07
C PRO A 68 1.43 -0.35 27.64
N PRO A 69 2.57 0.24 27.23
CA PRO A 69 2.76 0.78 25.88
C PRO A 69 2.46 -0.26 24.80
N ARG A 70 1.86 0.18 23.68
CA ARG A 70 1.47 -0.70 22.57
C ARG A 70 2.26 -0.41 21.31
N ALA A 71 2.67 -1.47 20.62
CA ALA A 71 3.23 -1.38 19.28
C ALA A 71 2.18 -0.83 18.30
N LEU A 72 2.57 0.16 17.51
CA LEU A 72 1.74 0.73 16.46
C LEU A 72 2.01 -0.02 15.16
N PRO A 73 0.98 -0.61 14.52
CA PRO A 73 1.13 -1.18 13.18
C PRO A 73 1.37 -0.05 12.15
N PRO A 74 2.07 -0.34 11.04
CA PRO A 74 2.25 0.63 9.97
C PRO A 74 0.95 0.85 9.20
N GLY A 75 0.88 1.96 8.45
CA GLY A 75 -0.23 2.22 7.54
C GLY A 75 -0.23 1.26 6.35
N LEU A 76 -1.42 0.98 5.81
CA LEU A 76 -1.53 0.13 4.60
C LEU A 76 -0.76 0.73 3.42
N PHE A 77 -0.81 2.05 3.23
CA PHE A 77 -0.12 2.70 2.14
C PHE A 77 1.40 2.46 2.19
N ASP A 78 2.03 2.63 3.36
CA ASP A 78 3.47 2.39 3.54
C ASP A 78 3.86 0.94 3.26
N VAL A 79 2.97 0.00 3.63
CA VAL A 79 3.16 -1.44 3.35
C VAL A 79 3.08 -1.72 1.85
N LEU A 80 2.08 -1.17 1.16
CA LEU A 80 1.93 -1.36 -0.28
C LEU A 80 3.10 -0.72 -1.05
N ASP A 81 3.51 0.48 -0.65
CA ASP A 81 4.65 1.18 -1.22
C ASP A 81 5.96 0.37 -1.06
N ALA A 82 6.21 -0.20 0.12
CA ALA A 82 7.35 -1.09 0.33
C ALA A 82 7.28 -2.36 -0.53
N ILE A 83 6.08 -2.93 -0.72
CA ILE A 83 5.89 -4.05 -1.65
C ILE A 83 6.18 -3.62 -3.09
N THR A 84 5.69 -2.45 -3.51
CA THR A 84 5.94 -1.89 -4.85
C THR A 84 7.43 -1.71 -5.10
N ARG A 85 8.19 -1.12 -4.17
CA ARG A 85 9.65 -1.00 -4.29
C ARG A 85 10.36 -2.36 -4.40
N LEU A 86 9.88 -3.36 -3.66
CA LEU A 86 10.48 -4.69 -3.67
C LEU A 86 10.18 -5.50 -4.94
N THR A 87 8.97 -5.37 -5.49
CA THR A 87 8.42 -6.31 -6.48
C THR A 87 8.02 -5.68 -7.81
N GLY A 88 7.88 -4.36 -7.87
CA GLY A 88 7.28 -3.65 -9.00
C GLY A 88 5.76 -3.85 -9.11
N GLU A 89 5.11 -4.44 -8.10
CA GLU A 89 3.66 -4.61 -8.09
C GLU A 89 2.95 -3.24 -7.93
N THR A 90 1.86 -3.07 -8.66
CA THR A 90 0.97 -1.90 -8.57
C THR A 90 -0.30 -2.28 -7.80
N PHE A 91 -0.82 -1.36 -6.98
CA PHE A 91 -2.00 -1.60 -6.16
C PHE A 91 -3.03 -0.47 -6.34
N GLN A 92 -4.27 -0.84 -6.67
CA GLN A 92 -5.39 0.09 -6.76
C GLN A 92 -6.54 -0.40 -5.91
N HIS A 93 -7.13 0.46 -5.08
CA HIS A 93 -8.28 0.07 -4.27
C HIS A 93 -9.47 -0.35 -5.14
N SER A 94 -10.27 -1.29 -4.64
CA SER A 94 -11.51 -1.71 -5.29
C SER A 94 -12.47 -0.53 -5.48
N GLY A 95 -13.33 -0.63 -6.49
CA GLY A 95 -14.18 0.50 -6.87
C GLY A 95 -15.20 0.92 -5.82
N GLY A 96 -15.72 0.02 -4.98
CA GLY A 96 -16.60 0.38 -3.86
C GLY A 96 -15.90 1.27 -2.82
N TYR A 97 -14.64 0.95 -2.47
CA TYR A 97 -13.81 1.81 -1.63
C TYR A 97 -13.55 3.15 -2.30
N CYS A 98 -13.22 3.15 -3.59
CA CYS A 98 -12.97 4.38 -4.33
C CYS A 98 -14.21 5.27 -4.44
N ALA A 99 -15.38 4.68 -4.68
CA ALA A 99 -16.65 5.38 -4.71
C ALA A 99 -16.96 6.03 -3.36
N ASN A 100 -16.72 5.34 -2.25
CA ASN A 100 -16.87 5.93 -0.93
C ASN A 100 -15.89 7.08 -0.69
N ARG A 101 -14.61 6.91 -1.07
CA ARG A 101 -13.60 7.98 -0.96
C ARG A 101 -13.90 9.22 -1.79
N LEU A 102 -14.65 9.08 -2.89
CA LEU A 102 -15.12 10.18 -3.74
C LEU A 102 -16.52 10.71 -3.35
N GLY A 103 -17.09 10.27 -2.23
CA GLY A 103 -18.42 10.68 -1.79
C GLY A 103 -19.59 10.15 -2.65
N LEU A 104 -19.33 9.18 -3.53
CA LEU A 104 -20.32 8.58 -4.44
C LEU A 104 -21.04 7.39 -3.82
N SER A 105 -20.57 6.89 -2.67
CA SER A 105 -21.15 5.77 -1.94
C SER A 105 -21.04 6.00 -0.43
N THR A 106 -22.06 5.57 0.31
CA THR A 106 -22.06 5.57 1.79
C THR A 106 -21.58 4.24 2.38
N GLN A 107 -21.30 3.25 1.53
CA GLN A 107 -20.82 1.94 1.98
C GLN A 107 -19.41 2.07 2.55
N VAL A 108 -19.26 1.77 3.85
CA VAL A 108 -17.96 1.73 4.54
C VAL A 108 -17.41 0.31 4.43
N PRO A 109 -16.30 0.07 3.71
CA PRO A 109 -15.74 -1.27 3.59
C PRO A 109 -15.18 -1.79 4.92
N LEU A 110 -15.56 -3.01 5.31
CA LEU A 110 -15.08 -3.66 6.55
C LEU A 110 -13.64 -4.19 6.46
N TYR A 111 -13.10 -4.31 5.24
CA TYR A 111 -11.75 -4.79 4.96
C TYR A 111 -11.21 -4.15 3.69
N HIS A 112 -9.90 -4.19 3.50
CA HIS A 112 -9.27 -3.61 2.33
C HIS A 112 -9.27 -4.61 1.17
N VAL A 113 -9.84 -4.22 0.03
CA VAL A 113 -9.73 -4.96 -1.24
C VAL A 113 -9.00 -4.09 -2.24
N LEU A 114 -7.94 -4.64 -2.84
CA LEU A 114 -7.16 -3.99 -3.87
C LEU A 114 -6.99 -4.90 -5.08
N HIS A 115 -6.97 -4.29 -6.26
CA HIS A 115 -6.50 -4.90 -7.49
C HIS A 115 -4.98 -4.75 -7.60
N THR A 116 -4.32 -5.77 -8.16
CA THR A 116 -2.88 -5.74 -8.41
C THR A 116 -2.51 -6.49 -9.68
N ASN A 117 -1.40 -6.12 -10.32
CA ASN A 117 -0.77 -6.91 -11.38
C ASN A 117 -0.01 -8.13 -10.83
N GLY A 118 0.27 -8.16 -9.52
CA GLY A 118 0.90 -9.28 -8.83
C GLY A 118 -0.06 -10.43 -8.51
N ARG A 119 0.41 -11.41 -7.74
CA ARG A 119 -0.38 -12.60 -7.36
C ARG A 119 -1.48 -12.25 -6.36
N SER A 120 -2.66 -12.86 -6.55
CA SER A 120 -3.74 -12.84 -5.55
C SER A 120 -3.26 -13.41 -4.23
N ARG A 121 -3.45 -12.67 -3.14
CA ARG A 121 -3.07 -13.09 -1.78
C ARG A 121 -3.83 -12.29 -0.73
N ARG A 122 -3.83 -12.81 0.50
CA ARG A 122 -4.44 -12.14 1.67
C ARG A 122 -3.42 -12.07 2.80
N PHE A 123 -3.44 -10.98 3.54
CA PHE A 123 -2.73 -10.84 4.82
C PHE A 123 -3.55 -10.01 5.79
N LYS A 124 -3.19 -10.02 7.08
CA LYS A 124 -3.79 -9.15 8.10
C LYS A 124 -2.85 -8.00 8.42
N LEU A 125 -3.41 -6.80 8.50
CA LEU A 125 -2.71 -5.60 8.97
C LEU A 125 -3.56 -4.94 10.06
N ALA A 126 -2.99 -4.74 11.25
CA ALA A 126 -3.70 -4.16 12.39
C ALA A 126 -5.04 -4.88 12.74
N GLY A 127 -5.11 -6.20 12.51
CA GLY A 127 -6.32 -7.00 12.71
C GLY A 127 -7.33 -6.96 11.54
N VAL A 128 -7.14 -6.08 10.56
CA VAL A 128 -8.00 -5.95 9.38
C VAL A 128 -7.46 -6.81 8.23
N ASP A 129 -8.35 -7.49 7.50
CA ASP A 129 -7.96 -8.24 6.31
C ASP A 129 -7.62 -7.29 5.16
N VAL A 130 -6.50 -7.59 4.49
CA VAL A 130 -6.09 -6.97 3.23
C VAL A 130 -6.10 -8.04 2.15
N VAL A 131 -6.97 -7.86 1.17
CA VAL A 131 -7.17 -8.79 0.06
C VAL A 131 -6.63 -8.17 -1.22
N LEU A 132 -5.56 -8.76 -1.75
CA LEU A 132 -5.00 -8.41 -3.03
C LEU A 132 -5.57 -9.37 -4.09
N ARG A 133 -6.24 -8.81 -5.10
CA ARG A 133 -6.85 -9.55 -6.21
C ARG A 133 -6.07 -9.27 -7.47
N HIS A 134 -5.50 -10.30 -8.07
CA HIS A 134 -4.87 -10.20 -9.37
C HIS A 134 -5.87 -9.69 -10.41
N THR A 135 -5.46 -8.72 -11.23
CA THR A 135 -6.16 -8.31 -12.44
C THR A 135 -5.20 -8.35 -13.63
N ARG A 136 -5.69 -8.83 -14.76
CA ARG A 136 -4.99 -8.71 -16.05
C ARG A 136 -5.30 -7.39 -16.74
N ASP A 137 -6.43 -6.77 -16.39
CA ASP A 137 -6.82 -5.48 -16.95
C ASP A 137 -5.96 -4.37 -16.34
N GLN A 138 -4.92 -3.96 -17.07
CA GLN A 138 -4.03 -2.88 -16.66
C GLN A 138 -4.75 -1.54 -16.59
N ARG A 139 -5.92 -1.39 -17.23
CA ARG A 139 -6.69 -0.16 -17.21
C ARG A 139 -7.16 0.19 -15.79
N LEU A 140 -7.44 -0.82 -14.98
CA LEU A 140 -7.78 -0.65 -13.56
C LEU A 140 -6.61 -0.22 -12.69
N LEU A 141 -5.37 -0.39 -13.16
CA LEU A 141 -4.17 -0.03 -12.42
C LEU A 141 -3.55 1.29 -12.90
N GLN A 142 -4.17 1.95 -13.88
CA GLN A 142 -3.78 3.28 -14.34
C GLN A 142 -3.92 4.29 -13.21
N TYR A 143 -2.93 5.19 -13.10
CA TYR A 143 -2.91 6.26 -12.10
C TYR A 143 -3.13 5.74 -10.68
N ALA A 144 -2.63 4.53 -10.37
CA ALA A 144 -2.80 3.90 -9.08
C ALA A 144 -2.37 4.83 -7.93
N GLY A 145 -3.21 4.92 -6.90
CA GLY A 145 -2.98 5.82 -5.75
C GLY A 145 -3.29 7.30 -6.01
N GLN A 146 -3.58 7.71 -7.25
CA GLN A 146 -3.99 9.06 -7.60
C GLN A 146 -5.52 9.19 -7.65
N ARG A 147 -6.04 10.43 -7.58
CA ARG A 147 -7.48 10.68 -7.65
C ARG A 147 -8.11 10.20 -8.95
N VAL A 148 -7.39 10.30 -10.07
CA VAL A 148 -7.83 9.76 -11.38
C VAL A 148 -8.05 8.25 -11.31
N GLY A 149 -7.13 7.49 -10.71
CA GLY A 149 -7.26 6.03 -10.54
C GLY A 149 -8.43 5.64 -9.64
N LEU A 150 -8.71 6.44 -8.60
CA LEU A 150 -9.93 6.28 -7.78
C LEU A 150 -11.20 6.47 -8.63
N ALA A 151 -11.24 7.51 -9.47
CA ALA A 151 -12.39 7.77 -10.34
C ALA A 151 -12.61 6.64 -11.35
N ILE A 152 -11.55 6.16 -12.01
CA ILE A 152 -11.61 5.00 -12.92
C ILE A 152 -12.18 3.77 -12.20
N SER A 153 -11.65 3.46 -11.02
CA SER A 153 -12.09 2.29 -10.24
C SER A 153 -13.55 2.42 -9.79
N ALA A 154 -13.97 3.61 -9.37
CA ALA A 154 -15.36 3.86 -8.97
C ALA A 154 -16.33 3.73 -10.15
N LEU A 155 -16.00 4.30 -11.31
CA LEU A 155 -16.78 4.18 -12.53
C LEU A 155 -16.92 2.72 -12.98
N TYR A 156 -15.82 1.96 -12.96
CA TYR A 156 -15.83 0.54 -13.27
C TYR A 156 -16.77 -0.25 -12.35
N TYR A 157 -16.76 0.06 -11.05
CA TYR A 157 -17.63 -0.59 -10.07
C TYR A 157 -19.11 -0.29 -10.28
N PHE A 158 -19.47 0.95 -10.64
CA PHE A 158 -20.85 1.29 -10.95
C PHE A 158 -21.31 0.67 -12.27
N GLY A 159 -20.43 0.61 -13.26
CA GLY A 159 -20.76 0.11 -14.59
C GLY A 159 -21.69 1.05 -15.38
N PRO A 160 -21.90 0.77 -16.68
CA PRO A 160 -22.53 1.69 -17.61
C PRO A 160 -24.01 1.97 -17.29
N ASN A 161 -24.70 1.04 -16.63
CA ASN A 161 -26.13 1.16 -16.32
C ASN A 161 -26.41 2.10 -15.15
N ILE A 162 -25.43 2.30 -14.26
CA ILE A 162 -25.60 3.11 -13.04
C ILE A 162 -25.00 4.51 -13.25
N VAL A 163 -23.91 4.62 -14.01
CA VAL A 163 -23.22 5.89 -14.26
C VAL A 163 -24.16 6.86 -14.99
N ASN A 164 -24.46 7.99 -14.33
CA ASN A 164 -25.34 9.04 -14.84
C ASN A 164 -24.72 10.42 -14.66
N PHE A 165 -25.39 11.46 -15.16
CA PHE A 165 -24.89 12.84 -15.09
C PHE A 165 -24.58 13.32 -13.67
N LYS A 166 -25.31 12.87 -12.65
CA LYS A 166 -25.05 13.26 -11.26
C LYS A 166 -23.71 12.70 -10.77
N ILE A 167 -23.43 11.43 -11.07
CA ILE A 167 -22.15 10.78 -10.72
C ILE A 167 -20.99 11.46 -11.46
N ILE A 168 -21.14 11.72 -12.76
CA ILE A 168 -20.10 12.40 -13.57
C ILE A 168 -19.82 13.79 -13.02
N LYS A 169 -20.86 14.57 -12.69
CA LYS A 169 -20.70 15.90 -12.10
C LYS A 169 -20.02 15.85 -10.73
N ALA A 170 -20.36 14.87 -9.88
CA ALA A 170 -19.72 14.69 -8.60
C ALA A 170 -18.22 14.37 -8.75
N ILE A 171 -17.86 13.42 -9.63
CA ILE A 171 -16.45 13.12 -9.94
C ILE A 171 -15.72 14.37 -10.44
N LYS A 172 -16.32 15.13 -11.37
CA LYS A 172 -15.72 16.36 -11.88
C LYS A 172 -15.42 17.38 -10.77
N ASN A 173 -16.30 17.50 -9.78
CA ASN A 173 -16.12 18.43 -8.67
C ASN A 173 -15.03 17.98 -7.68
N GLU A 174 -14.80 16.67 -7.54
CA GLU A 174 -13.75 16.10 -6.67
C GLU A 174 -12.35 16.13 -7.30
N LEU A 175 -12.26 16.25 -8.63
CA LEU A 175 -11.02 16.26 -9.37
C LEU A 175 -10.54 17.68 -9.66
N SER A 176 -9.21 17.86 -9.70
CA SER A 176 -8.64 19.07 -10.29
C SER A 176 -8.94 19.10 -11.80
N PRO A 177 -8.90 20.28 -12.46
CA PRO A 177 -9.08 20.36 -13.91
C PRO A 177 -8.09 19.46 -14.68
N GLU A 178 -6.85 19.36 -14.20
CA GLU A 178 -5.81 18.51 -14.77
C GLU A 178 -6.14 17.02 -14.62
N ASP A 179 -6.58 16.59 -13.44
CA ASP A 179 -6.96 15.20 -13.18
C ASP A 179 -8.23 14.82 -13.96
N TYR A 180 -9.18 15.75 -14.09
CA TYR A 180 -10.37 15.53 -14.92
C TYR A 180 -10.00 15.40 -16.39
N ALA A 181 -9.09 16.21 -16.91
CA ALA A 181 -8.59 16.08 -18.28
C ALA A 181 -7.89 14.72 -18.49
N LYS A 182 -7.06 14.28 -17.54
CA LYS A 182 -6.45 12.94 -17.56
C LYS A 182 -7.48 11.82 -17.52
N LEU A 183 -8.55 11.98 -16.74
CA LEU A 183 -9.64 10.99 -16.70
C LEU A 183 -10.34 10.86 -18.06
N LEU A 184 -10.57 11.98 -18.76
CA LEU A 184 -11.21 11.98 -20.08
C LEU A 184 -10.34 11.35 -21.17
N SER A 185 -9.01 11.39 -21.02
CA SER A 185 -8.07 10.76 -21.96
C SER A 185 -7.64 9.36 -21.56
N ALA A 186 -8.05 8.87 -20.39
CA ALA A 186 -7.69 7.54 -19.89
C ALA A 186 -8.38 6.42 -20.68
N ASP A 187 -7.70 5.28 -20.83
CA ASP A 187 -8.29 4.07 -21.41
C ASP A 187 -9.16 3.37 -20.37
N LEU A 188 -10.48 3.59 -20.39
CA LEU A 188 -11.37 3.06 -19.36
C LEU A 188 -11.55 1.53 -19.49
N PRO A 189 -11.56 0.79 -18.35
CA PRO A 189 -11.90 -0.63 -18.34
C PRO A 189 -13.32 -0.85 -18.88
N LYS A 190 -13.52 -1.95 -19.60
CA LYS A 190 -14.79 -2.31 -20.23
C LYS A 190 -15.68 -3.13 -19.30
#